data_AF-A0A1C5UQI0-F1
#
_entry.id   AF-A0A1C5UQI0-F1
#
_cell.length_a   1.000
_cell.length_b   1.000
_cell.length_c   1.000
_cell.angle_alpha   90.00
_cell.angle_beta   90.00
_cell.angle_gamma   90.00
#
_symmetry.space_group_name_H-M   'P 1'
#
loop_
_entity.id
_entity.type
_entity.pdbx_description
1 polymer ?
#
loop_
_entity_poly.entity_id
_entity_poly.type
_entity_poly.pdbx_seq_one_letter_code
_entity_poly.pdbx_strand_id
1 'polypeptide(L)'
;MTSTGSIYTRFGDKQGLFKAIVEPVVQEMRHRFIQVQEDFHKMDEEQQMADMKSYSAEGMRGIVIFMYEHFNEFYLLLDASYGTEFQNFVDEMVDIEVSYTYKYMETIGCESVKSGLVTEDFIHIVTTAYFNGVFEIIRHQLDKDAALRYVDMLGKYHIAGFDTIFSPMKD
;
A
#
# COMPACT_ATOMS: atom_id res chain seq x y z
N MET A 1 -32.56 -20.84 1.77
CA MET A 1 -31.95 -20.34 3.03
C MET A 1 -30.77 -21.22 3.36
N THR A 2 -29.58 -20.64 3.43
CA THR A 2 -28.35 -21.34 3.83
C THR A 2 -28.26 -21.27 5.35
N SER A 3 -28.15 -22.41 6.05
CA SER A 3 -28.00 -22.42 7.52
C SER A 3 -26.54 -22.22 7.91
N THR A 4 -26.27 -21.66 9.09
CA THR A 4 -24.93 -21.57 9.68
C THR A 4 -24.22 -22.92 9.68
N GLY A 5 -24.95 -24.00 9.96
CA GLY A 5 -24.44 -25.38 9.87
C GLY A 5 -23.89 -25.73 8.48
N SER A 6 -24.61 -25.40 7.41
CA SER A 6 -24.17 -25.69 6.03
C SER A 6 -22.97 -24.85 5.56
N ILE A 7 -22.76 -23.66 6.14
CA ILE A 7 -21.61 -22.80 5.87
C ILE A 7 -20.35 -23.39 6.52
N TYR A 8 -20.42 -23.77 7.79
CA TYR A 8 -19.28 -24.39 8.48
C TYR A 8 -18.92 -25.77 7.92
N THR A 9 -19.88 -26.54 7.38
CA THR A 9 -19.54 -27.77 6.65
C THR A 9 -18.65 -27.51 5.42
N ARG A 10 -18.82 -26.37 4.74
CA ARG A 10 -18.04 -26.01 3.55
C ARG A 10 -16.66 -25.42 3.89
N PHE A 11 -16.57 -24.65 4.96
CA PHE A 11 -15.38 -23.86 5.29
C PHE A 11 -14.64 -24.32 6.56
N GLY A 12 -15.13 -25.34 7.24
CA GLY A 12 -14.56 -25.87 8.48
C GLY A 12 -14.92 -25.02 9.69
N ASP A 13 -14.39 -23.80 9.76
CA ASP A 13 -14.55 -22.89 10.88
C ASP A 13 -14.67 -21.42 10.44
N LYS A 14 -14.60 -20.50 11.41
CA LYS A 14 -14.67 -19.05 11.16
C LYS A 14 -13.44 -18.54 10.40
N GLN A 15 -12.27 -19.12 10.64
CA GLN A 15 -11.03 -18.71 9.98
C GLN A 15 -11.02 -19.15 8.51
N GLY A 16 -11.52 -20.35 8.20
CA GLY A 16 -11.70 -20.83 6.84
C GLY A 16 -12.73 -20.02 6.06
N LEU A 17 -13.81 -19.57 6.71
CA LEU A 17 -14.77 -18.65 6.09
C LEU A 17 -14.15 -17.27 5.83
N PHE A 18 -13.42 -16.72 6.79
CA PHE A 18 -12.70 -15.44 6.63
C PHE A 18 -11.73 -15.52 5.45
N LYS A 19 -10.89 -16.57 5.42
CA LYS A 19 -9.94 -16.85 4.34
C LYS A 19 -10.63 -16.88 2.98
N ALA A 20 -11.72 -17.64 2.85
CA ALA A 20 -12.45 -17.77 1.60
C ALA A 20 -13.03 -16.43 1.08
N ILE A 21 -13.26 -15.46 1.96
CA ILE A 21 -13.73 -14.12 1.60
C ILE A 21 -12.56 -13.21 1.19
N VAL A 22 -11.49 -13.17 1.98
CA VAL A 22 -10.43 -12.16 1.80
C VAL A 22 -9.29 -12.61 0.88
N GLU A 23 -9.00 -13.92 0.81
CA GLU A 23 -7.85 -14.43 0.06
C GLU A 23 -7.85 -14.02 -1.43
N PRO A 24 -8.97 -14.07 -2.17
CA PRO A 24 -8.99 -13.64 -3.57
C PRO A 24 -8.53 -12.18 -3.75
N VAL A 25 -9.04 -11.27 -2.93
CA VAL A 25 -8.71 -9.83 -3.03
C VAL A 25 -7.29 -9.53 -2.52
N VAL A 26 -6.80 -10.29 -1.53
CA VAL A 26 -5.40 -10.20 -1.07
C VAL A 26 -4.44 -10.57 -2.18
N GLN A 27 -4.66 -11.70 -2.86
CA GLN A 27 -3.77 -12.14 -3.93
C GLN A 27 -3.79 -11.20 -5.13
N GLU A 28 -4.98 -10.72 -5.50
CA GLU A 28 -5.12 -9.75 -6.59
C GLU A 28 -4.45 -8.41 -6.22
N MET A 29 -4.62 -7.92 -4.99
CA MET A 29 -3.95 -6.71 -4.52
C MET A 29 -2.43 -6.87 -4.58
N ARG A 30 -1.88 -7.95 -4.03
CA ARG A 30 -0.43 -8.21 -4.06
C ARG A 30 0.10 -8.22 -5.50
N HIS A 31 -0.60 -8.89 -6.41
CA HIS A 31 -0.20 -8.95 -7.81
C HIS A 31 -0.18 -7.55 -8.46
N ARG A 32 -1.27 -6.80 -8.31
CA ARG A 32 -1.38 -5.43 -8.84
C ARG A 32 -0.32 -4.51 -8.24
N PHE A 33 -0.12 -4.60 -6.93
CA PHE A 33 0.85 -3.78 -6.20
C PHE A 33 2.27 -4.02 -6.72
N ILE A 34 2.70 -5.28 -6.79
CA ILE A 34 4.03 -5.64 -7.34
C ILE A 34 4.14 -5.21 -8.80
N GLN A 35 3.10 -5.40 -9.61
CA GLN A 35 3.14 -5.04 -11.02
C GLN A 35 3.39 -3.54 -11.23
N VAL A 36 2.70 -2.68 -10.47
CA VAL A 36 2.91 -1.22 -10.52
C VAL A 36 4.38 -0.89 -10.22
N GLN A 37 4.94 -1.49 -9.17
CA GLN A 37 6.35 -1.25 -8.82
C GLN A 37 7.34 -1.73 -9.88
N GLU A 38 7.12 -2.94 -10.41
CA GLU A 38 7.96 -3.54 -11.46
C GLU A 38 7.89 -2.75 -12.76
N ASP A 39 6.71 -2.27 -13.15
CA ASP A 39 6.53 -1.50 -14.38
C ASP A 39 7.21 -0.12 -14.29
N PHE A 40 7.20 0.52 -13.11
CA PHE A 40 8.01 1.70 -12.85
C PHE A 40 9.51 1.42 -12.90
N HIS A 41 9.96 0.36 -12.21
CA HIS A 41 11.38 0.04 -12.09
C HIS A 41 12.04 -0.34 -13.43
N LYS A 42 11.26 -0.81 -14.41
CA LYS A 42 11.74 -1.11 -15.78
C LYS A 42 11.98 0.14 -16.63
N MET A 43 11.48 1.31 -16.22
CA MET A 43 11.72 2.56 -16.94
C MET A 43 13.19 2.98 -16.78
N ASP A 44 13.72 3.78 -17.71
CA ASP A 44 15.04 4.37 -17.53
C ASP A 44 15.06 5.45 -16.43
N GLU A 45 16.25 5.82 -15.98
CA GLU A 45 16.45 6.78 -14.89
C GLU A 45 15.76 8.13 -15.15
N GLU A 46 15.87 8.67 -16.38
CA GLU A 46 15.29 9.96 -16.74
C GLU A 46 13.76 9.92 -16.65
N GLN A 47 13.16 8.86 -17.16
CA GLN A 47 11.71 8.65 -17.09
C GLN A 47 11.25 8.40 -15.65
N GLN A 48 11.96 7.60 -14.86
CA GLN A 48 11.64 7.39 -13.45
C GLN A 48 11.66 8.72 -12.68
N MET A 49 12.66 9.57 -12.90
CA MET A 49 12.73 10.89 -12.26
C MET A 49 11.59 11.82 -12.68
N ALA A 50 11.23 11.81 -13.97
CA ALA A 50 10.16 12.65 -14.50
C ALA A 50 8.77 12.25 -13.95
N ASP A 51 8.52 10.94 -13.85
CA ASP A 51 7.17 10.42 -13.60
C ASP A 51 6.92 9.99 -12.15
N MET A 52 7.96 9.85 -11.30
CA MET A 52 7.84 9.27 -9.95
C MET A 52 6.63 9.80 -9.17
N LYS A 53 6.41 11.12 -9.17
CA LYS A 53 5.32 11.75 -8.41
C LYS A 53 3.95 11.39 -8.94
N SER A 54 3.75 11.45 -10.26
CA SER A 54 2.48 11.05 -10.88
C SER A 54 2.26 9.56 -10.74
N TYR A 55 3.30 8.76 -10.94
CA TYR A 55 3.22 7.30 -10.85
C TYR A 55 2.84 6.83 -9.44
N SER A 56 3.47 7.39 -8.40
CA SER A 56 3.12 7.11 -7.00
C SER A 56 1.69 7.53 -6.66
N ALA A 57 1.28 8.75 -7.07
CA ALA A 57 -0.07 9.25 -6.82
C ALA A 57 -1.15 8.42 -7.53
N GLU A 58 -0.95 8.10 -8.81
CA GLU A 58 -1.86 7.28 -9.61
C GLU A 58 -1.91 5.83 -9.11
N GLY A 59 -0.77 5.26 -8.75
CA GLY A 59 -0.66 3.93 -8.17
C GLY A 59 -1.47 3.82 -6.87
N MET A 60 -1.27 4.74 -5.92
CA MET A 60 -2.01 4.73 -4.67
C MET A 60 -3.51 4.99 -4.87
N ARG A 61 -3.86 5.88 -5.80
CA ARG A 61 -5.26 6.09 -6.18
C ARG A 61 -5.89 4.81 -6.75
N GLY A 62 -5.16 4.08 -7.59
CA GLY A 62 -5.58 2.79 -8.15
C GLY A 62 -5.82 1.73 -7.07
N ILE A 63 -4.94 1.67 -6.07
CA ILE A 63 -5.10 0.79 -4.89
C ILE A 63 -6.41 1.09 -4.16
N VAL A 64 -6.66 2.37 -3.84
CA VAL A 64 -7.90 2.77 -3.16
C VAL A 64 -9.12 2.47 -4.01
N ILE A 65 -9.08 2.73 -5.33
CA ILE A 65 -10.19 2.39 -6.23
C ILE A 65 -10.52 0.89 -6.16
N PHE A 66 -9.50 0.03 -6.25
CA PHE A 66 -9.68 -1.42 -6.16
C PHE A 66 -10.21 -1.85 -4.78
N MET A 67 -9.75 -1.23 -3.69
CA MET A 67 -10.31 -1.47 -2.37
C MET A 67 -11.80 -1.16 -2.30
N TYR A 68 -12.25 -0.08 -2.94
CA TYR A 68 -13.67 0.29 -2.98
C TYR A 68 -14.51 -0.59 -3.91
N GLU A 69 -13.92 -1.25 -4.89
CA GLU A 69 -14.61 -2.27 -5.70
C GLU A 69 -14.91 -3.54 -4.89
N HIS A 70 -14.09 -3.81 -3.87
CA HIS A 70 -14.21 -4.95 -2.95
C HIS A 70 -14.27 -4.48 -1.49
N PHE A 71 -15.08 -3.46 -1.23
CA PHE A 71 -15.04 -2.71 0.03
C PHE A 71 -15.23 -3.58 1.26
N ASN A 72 -16.20 -4.51 1.23
CA ASN A 72 -16.51 -5.35 2.39
C ASN A 72 -15.37 -6.33 2.70
N GLU A 73 -14.73 -6.87 1.66
CA GLU A 73 -13.61 -7.80 1.76
C GLU A 73 -12.39 -7.08 2.36
N PHE A 74 -12.07 -5.88 1.88
CA PHE A 74 -10.97 -5.08 2.43
C PHE A 74 -11.25 -4.52 3.81
N TYR A 75 -12.48 -4.08 4.09
CA TYR A 75 -12.89 -3.69 5.43
C TYR A 75 -12.72 -4.86 6.41
N LEU A 76 -13.20 -6.04 6.04
CA LEU A 76 -13.06 -7.25 6.85
C LEU A 76 -11.59 -7.64 7.03
N LEU A 77 -10.78 -7.57 5.98
CA LEU A 77 -9.34 -7.83 6.02
C LEU A 77 -8.62 -6.87 6.98
N LEU A 78 -8.93 -5.57 6.94
CA LEU A 78 -8.22 -4.55 7.72
C LEU A 78 -8.67 -4.47 9.19
N ASP A 79 -9.90 -4.91 9.50
CA ASP A 79 -10.51 -4.82 10.83
C ASP A 79 -10.48 -6.16 11.59
N ALA A 80 -10.47 -7.30 10.89
CA ALA A 80 -10.65 -8.63 11.49
C ALA A 80 -9.57 -9.67 11.15
N SER A 81 -8.44 -9.26 10.56
CA SER A 81 -7.34 -10.18 10.22
C SER A 81 -6.47 -10.61 11.39
N TYR A 82 -6.53 -9.95 12.55
CA TYR A 82 -5.69 -10.27 13.70
C TYR A 82 -5.83 -11.75 14.11
N GLY A 83 -4.69 -12.45 14.27
CA GLY A 83 -4.65 -13.88 14.60
C GLY A 83 -4.91 -14.81 13.40
N THR A 84 -5.08 -14.27 12.19
CA THR A 84 -5.13 -15.04 10.94
C THR A 84 -3.81 -14.96 10.18
N GLU A 85 -3.63 -15.75 9.13
CA GLU A 85 -2.47 -15.66 8.24
C GLU A 85 -2.36 -14.30 7.50
N PHE A 86 -3.44 -13.52 7.48
CA PHE A 86 -3.50 -12.23 6.80
C PHE A 86 -3.23 -11.03 7.71
N GLN A 87 -2.90 -11.26 8.99
CA GLN A 87 -2.72 -10.19 9.97
C GLN A 87 -1.62 -9.18 9.60
N ASN A 88 -0.61 -9.61 8.83
CA ASN A 88 0.53 -8.79 8.41
C ASN A 88 0.37 -8.24 6.98
N PHE A 89 -0.82 -8.32 6.38
CA PHE A 89 -1.05 -7.90 5.00
C PHE A 89 -0.58 -6.46 4.70
N VAL A 90 -0.80 -5.54 5.65
CA VAL A 90 -0.36 -4.15 5.53
C VAL A 90 1.16 -4.05 5.54
N ASP A 91 1.81 -4.71 6.49
CA ASP A 91 3.27 -4.70 6.63
C ASP A 91 3.93 -5.30 5.38
N GLU A 92 3.37 -6.36 4.79
CA GLU A 92 3.89 -6.92 3.54
C GLU A 92 3.84 -5.93 2.37
N MET A 93 2.79 -5.11 2.26
CA MET A 93 2.72 -4.08 1.22
C MET A 93 3.73 -2.95 1.49
N VAL A 94 3.93 -2.60 2.76
CA VAL A 94 4.95 -1.64 3.16
C VAL A 94 6.34 -2.16 2.80
N ASP A 95 6.65 -3.41 3.11
CA ASP A 95 7.95 -4.03 2.78
C ASP A 95 8.23 -3.98 1.27
N ILE A 96 7.21 -4.26 0.45
CA ILE A 96 7.31 -4.15 -1.01
C ILE A 96 7.60 -2.69 -1.39
N GLU A 97 6.81 -1.72 -0.94
CA GLU A 97 6.99 -0.29 -1.24
C GLU A 97 8.38 0.21 -0.84
N VAL A 98 8.83 -0.13 0.36
CA VAL A 98 10.15 0.24 0.88
C VAL A 98 11.25 -0.32 -0.01
N SER A 99 11.15 -1.59 -0.41
CA SER A 99 12.14 -2.23 -1.27
C SER A 99 12.28 -1.54 -2.64
N TYR A 100 11.17 -1.10 -3.24
CA TYR A 100 11.18 -0.41 -4.53
C TYR A 100 11.57 1.06 -4.43
N THR A 101 11.17 1.71 -3.34
CA THR A 101 11.62 3.06 -3.00
C THR A 101 13.14 3.09 -2.87
N TYR A 102 13.72 2.08 -2.21
CA TYR A 102 15.16 1.96 -2.05
C TYR A 102 15.86 1.74 -3.42
N LYS A 103 15.34 0.81 -4.25
CA LYS A 103 15.85 0.60 -5.62
C LYS A 103 15.80 1.88 -6.46
N TYR A 104 14.72 2.66 -6.36
CA TYR A 104 14.59 3.94 -7.04
C TYR A 104 15.65 4.93 -6.56
N MET A 105 15.84 5.06 -5.25
CA MET A 105 16.86 5.96 -4.67
C MET A 105 18.29 5.59 -5.09
N GLU A 106 18.60 4.30 -5.16
CA GLU A 106 19.88 3.82 -5.68
C GLU A 106 20.04 4.18 -7.16
N THR A 107 18.97 3.99 -7.96
CA THR A 107 18.94 4.30 -9.40
C THR A 107 19.24 5.77 -9.68
N ILE A 108 18.63 6.69 -8.94
CA ILE A 108 18.85 8.14 -9.09
C ILE A 108 20.08 8.65 -8.30
N GLY A 109 20.78 7.75 -7.62
CA GLY A 109 21.97 8.08 -6.85
C GLY A 109 21.75 9.04 -5.67
N CYS A 110 20.61 8.92 -4.96
CA CYS A 110 20.22 9.79 -3.84
C CYS A 110 21.32 9.90 -2.76
N GLU A 111 21.79 11.12 -2.51
CA GLU A 111 22.90 11.37 -1.57
C GLU A 111 22.52 11.11 -0.11
N SER A 112 21.27 11.35 0.28
CA SER A 112 20.78 11.06 1.64
C SER A 112 20.85 9.58 1.98
N VAL A 113 20.68 8.69 0.99
CA VAL A 113 20.87 7.24 1.16
C VAL A 113 22.36 6.88 1.17
N LYS A 114 23.15 7.41 0.23
CA LYS A 114 24.60 7.15 0.15
C LYS A 114 25.36 7.56 1.41
N SER A 115 24.97 8.69 2.01
CA SER A 115 25.56 9.21 3.24
C SER A 115 25.08 8.49 4.51
N GLY A 116 24.06 7.63 4.40
CA GLY A 116 23.42 6.97 5.54
C GLY A 116 22.58 7.90 6.41
N LEU A 117 22.33 9.14 5.96
CA LEU A 117 21.44 10.09 6.65
C LEU A 117 20.01 9.55 6.69
N VAL A 118 19.56 8.94 5.60
CA VAL A 118 18.30 8.23 5.54
C VAL A 118 18.54 6.74 5.36
N THR A 119 17.98 5.95 6.27
CA THR A 119 18.12 4.50 6.32
C THR A 119 16.85 3.81 5.84
N GLU A 120 16.97 2.52 5.52
CA GLU A 120 15.83 1.65 5.25
C GLU A 120 14.81 1.68 6.40
N ASP A 121 15.25 1.66 7.66
CA ASP A 121 14.38 1.78 8.83
C ASP A 121 13.52 3.06 8.80
N PHE A 122 14.12 4.19 8.43
CA PHE A 122 13.38 5.44 8.36
C PHE A 122 12.36 5.43 7.22
N ILE A 123 12.73 4.92 6.04
CA ILE A 123 11.82 4.75 4.90
C ILE A 123 10.65 3.86 5.33
N HIS A 124 10.94 2.73 5.98
CA HIS A 124 9.93 1.82 6.50
C HIS A 124 8.97 2.52 7.48
N ILE A 125 9.48 3.32 8.43
CA ILE A 125 8.64 4.07 9.38
C ILE A 125 7.69 5.04 8.66
N VAL A 126 8.20 5.85 7.73
CA VAL A 126 7.36 6.87 7.06
C VAL A 126 6.38 6.24 6.07
N THR A 127 6.77 5.17 5.40
CA THR A 127 5.88 4.40 4.51
C THR A 127 4.80 3.68 5.31
N THR A 128 5.13 3.09 6.45
CA THR A 128 4.16 2.49 7.39
C THR A 128 3.13 3.53 7.84
N ALA A 129 3.58 4.72 8.22
CA ALA A 129 2.68 5.80 8.65
C ALA A 129 1.73 6.24 7.51
N TYR A 130 2.25 6.35 6.29
CA TYR A 130 1.44 6.70 5.11
C TYR A 130 0.39 5.64 4.79
N PHE A 131 0.78 4.36 4.72
CA PHE A 131 -0.12 3.26 4.42
C PHE A 131 -1.21 3.11 5.48
N ASN A 132 -0.85 3.23 6.77
CA ASN A 132 -1.85 3.24 7.83
C ASN A 132 -2.84 4.40 7.66
N GLY A 133 -2.37 5.61 7.34
CA GLY A 133 -3.24 6.75 7.03
C GLY A 133 -4.20 6.49 5.86
N VAL A 134 -3.73 5.83 4.80
CA VAL A 134 -4.59 5.42 3.67
C VAL A 134 -5.63 4.39 4.12
N PHE A 135 -5.27 3.41 4.96
CA PHE A 135 -6.22 2.39 5.41
C PHE A 135 -7.25 2.88 6.42
N GLU A 136 -6.97 3.96 7.15
CA GLU A 136 -7.98 4.63 7.97
C GLU A 136 -9.18 5.10 7.12
N ILE A 137 -8.99 5.40 5.83
CA ILE A 137 -10.09 5.74 4.91
C ILE A 137 -11.11 4.60 4.84
N ILE A 138 -10.63 3.35 4.75
CA ILE A 138 -11.47 2.15 4.69
C ILE A 138 -12.07 1.84 6.06
N ARG A 139 -11.26 1.92 7.14
CA ARG A 139 -11.72 1.65 8.51
C ARG A 139 -12.81 2.62 8.96
N HIS A 140 -12.73 3.89 8.54
CA HIS A 140 -13.77 4.89 8.78
C HIS A 140 -14.98 4.79 7.86
N GLN A 141 -14.98 3.86 6.89
CA GLN A 141 -16.07 3.62 5.95
C GLN A 141 -16.53 4.89 5.22
N LEU A 142 -15.55 5.70 4.80
CA LEU A 142 -15.83 6.92 4.06
C LEU A 142 -16.48 6.61 2.71
N ASP A 143 -17.27 7.53 2.17
CA ASP A 143 -17.73 7.41 0.80
C ASP A 143 -16.55 7.49 -0.19
N LYS A 144 -16.71 6.88 -1.37
CA LYS A 144 -15.63 6.76 -2.36
C LYS A 144 -15.09 8.12 -2.81
N ASP A 145 -15.92 9.15 -2.89
CA ASP A 145 -15.45 10.47 -3.32
C ASP A 145 -14.61 11.13 -2.23
N ALA A 146 -15.00 11.00 -0.96
CA ALA A 146 -14.19 11.43 0.18
C ALA A 146 -12.86 10.67 0.26
N ALA A 147 -12.90 9.35 0.07
CA ALA A 147 -11.72 8.51 0.04
C ALA A 147 -10.70 8.94 -1.02
N LEU A 148 -11.16 9.18 -2.25
CA LEU A 148 -10.30 9.63 -3.33
C LEU A 148 -9.71 11.02 -3.06
N ARG A 149 -10.47 11.94 -2.45
CA ARG A 149 -9.92 13.24 -2.03
C ARG A 149 -8.85 13.08 -0.94
N TYR A 150 -9.08 12.21 0.04
CA TYR A 150 -8.17 12.04 1.16
C TYR A 150 -6.90 11.30 0.79
N VAL A 151 -6.96 10.28 -0.08
CA VAL A 151 -5.75 9.64 -0.60
C VAL A 151 -4.90 10.64 -1.41
N ASP A 152 -5.53 11.52 -2.19
CA ASP A 152 -4.79 12.57 -2.92
C ASP A 152 -4.12 13.56 -1.95
N MET A 153 -4.77 13.91 -0.84
CA MET A 153 -4.20 14.78 0.20
C MET A 153 -3.05 14.12 0.96
N LEU A 154 -3.23 12.85 1.35
CA LEU A 154 -2.20 12.06 2.02
C LEU A 154 -0.99 11.86 1.11
N GLY A 155 -1.20 11.55 -0.17
CA GLY A 155 -0.13 11.39 -1.15
C GLY A 155 0.68 12.68 -1.33
N LYS A 156 0.00 13.84 -1.42
CA LYS A 156 0.69 15.15 -1.45
C LYS A 156 1.51 15.41 -0.19
N TYR A 157 0.96 15.11 0.98
CA TYR A 157 1.67 15.26 2.24
C TYR A 157 2.91 14.36 2.31
N HIS A 158 2.74 13.09 1.92
CA HIS A 158 3.82 12.11 1.89
C HIS A 158 4.93 12.53 0.93
N ILE A 159 4.61 12.83 -0.33
CA ILE A 159 5.59 13.25 -1.36
C ILE A 159 6.31 14.53 -0.93
N ALA A 160 5.60 15.53 -0.39
CA ALA A 160 6.25 16.76 0.05
C ALA A 160 7.22 16.55 1.22
N GLY A 161 6.84 15.71 2.20
CA GLY A 161 7.73 15.31 3.28
C GLY A 161 8.95 14.54 2.76
N PHE A 162 8.70 13.62 1.83
CA PHE A 162 9.73 12.84 1.16
C PHE A 162 10.73 13.75 0.43
N ASP A 163 10.28 14.59 -0.49
CA ASP A 163 11.13 15.52 -1.23
C ASP A 163 12.01 16.36 -0.29
N THR A 164 11.45 16.83 0.83
CA THR A 164 12.18 17.64 1.82
C THR A 164 13.31 16.86 2.52
N ILE A 165 13.11 15.56 2.76
CA ILE A 165 14.07 14.70 3.47
C ILE A 165 15.15 14.16 2.51
N PHE A 166 14.76 13.81 1.28
CA PHE A 166 15.62 13.12 0.32
C PHE A 166 16.30 14.03 -0.70
N SER A 167 15.82 15.26 -0.87
CA SER A 167 16.54 16.32 -1.57
C SER A 167 17.09 17.29 -0.52
N PRO A 168 18.31 17.07 0.01
CA PRO A 168 18.89 18.06 0.91
C PRO A 168 18.97 19.38 0.13
N MET A 169 18.37 20.43 0.70
CA MET A 169 18.51 21.78 0.16
C MET A 169 19.99 22.02 -0.11
N LYS A 170 20.31 22.42 -1.35
CA LYS A 170 21.60 23.03 -1.63
C LYS A 170 21.58 24.38 -0.92
N ASP A 171 22.11 24.42 0.30
CA ASP A 171 22.58 25.67 0.90
C ASP A 171 23.70 26.28 0.03
#